data_AF-A0A0J6XZL6-F1
#
_entry.id   AF-A0A0J6XZL6-F1
#
_cell.length_a   1.000
_cell.length_b   1.000
_cell.length_c   1.000
_cell.angle_alpha   90.00
_cell.angle_beta   90.00
_cell.angle_gamma   90.00
#
_symmetry.space_group_name_H-M   'P 1'
#
loop_
_entity.id
_entity.type
_entity.pdbx_description
1 polymer ?
#
loop_
_entity_poly.entity_id
_entity_poly.type
_entity_poly.pdbx_seq_one_letter_code
_entity_poly.pdbx_strand_id
1 'polypeptide(L)'
;MAPPKSLSDIRAELEELDAAYPELSIIRISQPVASNADVVDENKLNQLSPSKQRISDVSTNGFENPTPTALEADLAHYKELFSKLRFSYLEQVTKEKFLRAIVGDPPLVVGHNDNVELEAQLALVKADLKERKKEVADLIEQMEKSGRDLASRYKKVQLQTTQLAELPSSISELENTIAELRASSANASQSPESGDVPASQTLSLQDTIALLAEREAELASLNHQLSSVGPVLPRKAREAEAAEREISGLERRRNEVVAQAREARRRKNEGESDGLEEMGRWYKGVEQGLKSLVGT
;
A
#
# COMPACT_ATOMS: atom_id res chain seq x y z
N MET A 1 13.70 12.56 33.51
CA MET A 1 12.98 12.04 32.31
C MET A 1 11.68 11.45 32.81
N ALA A 2 10.55 12.03 32.43
CA ALA A 2 9.24 11.46 32.77
C ALA A 2 9.05 10.13 32.00
N PRO A 3 8.39 9.12 32.59
CA PRO A 3 8.11 7.86 31.89
C PRO A 3 7.26 8.13 30.64
N PRO A 4 7.39 7.29 29.59
CA PRO A 4 6.53 7.41 28.41
C PRO A 4 5.08 7.21 28.85
N LYS A 5 4.24 8.24 28.68
CA LYS A 5 2.80 8.15 28.92
C LYS A 5 2.22 7.04 28.04
N SER A 6 1.33 6.22 28.60
CA SER A 6 0.67 5.18 27.82
C SER A 6 -0.31 5.82 26.82
N LEU A 7 -0.61 5.15 25.71
CA LEU A 7 -1.50 5.69 24.68
C LEU A 7 -2.92 5.98 25.22
N SER A 8 -3.37 5.20 26.21
CA SER A 8 -4.62 5.43 26.94
C SER A 8 -4.58 6.71 27.78
N ASP A 9 -3.44 7.01 28.42
CA ASP A 9 -3.29 8.22 29.24
C ASP A 9 -3.32 9.48 28.36
N ILE A 10 -2.67 9.43 27.19
CA ILE A 10 -2.64 10.55 26.25
C ILE A 10 -4.05 10.83 25.70
N ARG A 11 -4.83 9.77 25.43
CA ARG A 11 -6.21 9.92 24.98
C ARG A 11 -7.12 10.51 26.05
N ALA A 12 -7.03 10.02 27.29
CA ALA A 12 -7.81 10.54 28.40
C ALA A 12 -7.51 12.03 28.65
N GLU A 13 -6.23 12.42 28.58
CA GLU A 13 -5.80 13.82 28.70
C GLU A 13 -6.33 14.69 27.55
N LEU A 14 -6.39 14.16 26.32
CA LEU A 14 -6.98 14.88 25.18
C LEU A 14 -8.51 15.04 25.28
N GLU A 15 -9.23 14.00 25.73
CA GLU A 15 -10.67 14.07 25.97
C GLU A 15 -10.99 15.01 27.16
N GLU A 16 -10.16 15.02 28.21
CA GLU A 16 -10.26 15.95 29.33
C GLU A 16 -10.00 17.39 28.89
N LEU A 17 -9.02 17.64 28.01
CA LEU A 17 -8.74 18.96 27.45
C LEU A 17 -9.87 19.47 26.56
N ASP A 18 -10.48 18.60 25.74
CA ASP A 18 -11.62 18.96 24.88
C ASP A 18 -12.88 19.26 25.72
N ALA A 19 -13.07 18.53 26.82
CA ALA A 19 -14.17 18.75 27.77
C ALA A 19 -13.96 19.97 28.69
N ALA A 20 -12.72 20.24 29.12
CA ALA A 20 -12.38 21.36 29.99
C ALA A 20 -12.40 22.70 29.27
N TYR A 21 -12.16 22.70 27.95
CA TYR A 21 -12.09 23.93 27.14
C TYR A 21 -12.95 23.84 25.87
N PRO A 22 -14.30 23.75 26.01
CA PRO A 22 -15.19 23.78 24.85
C PRO A 22 -15.07 25.09 24.04
N GLU A 23 -14.62 26.17 24.69
CA GLU A 23 -14.33 27.47 24.09
C GLU A 23 -13.14 27.47 23.11
N LEU A 24 -12.23 26.48 23.20
CA LEU A 24 -11.10 26.33 22.29
C LEU A 24 -11.47 25.57 21.01
N SER A 25 -12.69 25.03 20.94
CA SER A 25 -13.21 24.45 19.70
C SER A 25 -13.42 25.54 18.65
N ILE A 26 -13.15 25.24 17.38
CA ILE A 26 -13.39 26.20 16.29
C ILE A 26 -14.88 26.56 16.33
N ILE A 27 -15.17 27.82 16.68
CA ILE A 27 -16.53 28.36 16.74
C ILE A 27 -17.23 28.01 15.43
N ARG A 28 -18.26 27.16 15.53
CA ARG A 28 -19.07 26.84 14.37
C ARG A 28 -19.90 28.08 14.08
N ILE A 29 -19.64 28.72 12.95
CA ILE A 29 -20.35 29.94 12.52
C ILE A 29 -21.88 29.69 12.39
N SER A 30 -22.28 28.42 12.32
CA SER A 30 -23.67 27.97 12.38
C SER A 30 -24.29 27.92 13.78
N GLN A 31 -23.54 28.18 14.85
CA GLN A 31 -24.07 28.31 16.20
C GLN A 31 -24.40 29.77 16.51
N PRO A 32 -25.55 30.05 17.14
CA PRO A 32 -25.91 31.42 17.48
C PRO A 32 -24.88 32.00 18.46
N VAL A 33 -24.40 33.22 18.17
CA VAL A 33 -23.42 33.94 19.01
C VAL A 33 -23.96 34.14 20.44
N ALA A 34 -25.29 34.12 20.63
CA ALA A 34 -25.94 34.21 21.94
C ALA A 34 -25.70 33.00 22.85
N SER A 35 -25.57 31.77 22.31
CA SER A 35 -25.38 30.58 23.16
C SER A 35 -24.04 30.55 23.92
N ASN A 36 -23.05 31.34 23.50
CA ASN A 36 -21.79 31.49 24.24
C ASN A 36 -21.79 32.68 25.22
N ALA A 37 -22.83 33.53 25.20
CA ALA A 37 -22.96 34.65 26.12
C ALA A 37 -23.70 34.29 27.42
N ASP A 38 -24.30 33.11 27.51
CA ASP A 38 -25.12 32.67 28.66
C ASP A 38 -24.32 31.97 29.78
N VAL A 39 -22.97 31.99 29.74
CA VAL A 39 -22.14 31.50 30.87
C VAL A 39 -21.98 32.57 31.97
N VAL A 40 -22.52 33.78 31.79
CA VAL A 40 -22.53 34.81 32.84
C VAL A 40 -23.89 34.86 33.54
N ASP A 41 -24.06 33.97 34.52
CA ASP A 41 -24.89 34.15 35.72
C ASP A 41 -26.41 34.37 35.45
N GLU A 42 -27.11 33.29 35.11
CA GLU A 42 -28.58 33.15 34.91
C GLU A 42 -29.49 33.66 36.05
N ASN A 43 -28.97 34.19 37.16
CA ASN A 43 -29.76 34.56 38.33
C ASN A 43 -29.97 36.06 38.57
N LYS A 44 -29.63 36.97 37.64
CA LYS A 44 -29.77 38.43 37.89
C LYS A 44 -30.48 39.31 36.86
N LEU A 45 -31.07 38.78 35.79
CA LEU A 45 -31.68 39.64 34.74
C LEU A 45 -33.21 39.54 34.56
N ASN A 46 -33.92 38.73 35.35
CA ASN A 46 -35.38 38.59 35.27
C ASN A 46 -36.21 39.78 35.81
N GLN A 47 -35.67 41.00 35.90
CA GLN A 47 -36.41 42.16 36.44
C GLN A 47 -36.36 43.46 35.64
N LEU A 48 -36.01 43.48 34.35
CA LEU A 48 -36.20 44.69 33.53
C LEU A 48 -36.90 44.44 32.18
N SER A 49 -38.23 44.60 32.25
CA SER A 49 -39.13 45.22 31.26
C SER A 49 -39.58 44.44 30.00
N PRO A 50 -40.91 44.40 29.72
CA PRO A 50 -41.49 43.89 28.49
C PRO A 50 -41.54 45.02 27.44
N SER A 51 -40.62 45.02 26.47
CA SER A 51 -40.75 45.87 25.27
C SER A 51 -40.19 45.22 24.00
N LYS A 52 -40.26 43.90 23.92
CA LYS A 52 -39.78 43.12 22.77
C LYS A 52 -40.93 42.64 21.87
N GLN A 53 -41.93 43.50 21.64
CA GLN A 53 -43.09 43.18 20.79
C GLN A 53 -43.48 44.31 19.84
N ARG A 54 -42.53 45.09 19.30
CA ARG A 54 -42.76 45.91 18.09
C ARG A 54 -41.47 46.12 17.30
N ILE A 55 -40.97 45.08 16.65
CA ILE A 55 -40.07 45.23 15.51
C ILE A 55 -40.55 44.24 14.46
N SER A 56 -40.90 44.76 13.29
CA SER A 56 -41.52 44.09 12.16
C SER A 56 -40.89 42.75 11.79
N ASP A 57 -41.76 41.74 11.64
CA ASP A 57 -41.51 40.43 11.04
C ASP A 57 -40.93 40.56 9.63
N VAL A 58 -39.66 40.19 9.46
CA VAL A 58 -39.05 39.74 8.19
C VAL A 58 -37.69 39.06 8.43
N SER A 59 -37.11 39.12 9.64
CA SER A 59 -35.76 38.60 9.93
C SER A 59 -35.65 37.59 11.08
N THR A 60 -36.75 37.01 11.55
CA THR A 60 -36.71 36.01 12.65
C THR A 60 -36.34 34.61 12.19
N ASN A 61 -36.58 34.24 10.92
CA ASN A 61 -36.31 32.89 10.42
C ASN A 61 -34.83 32.59 10.11
N GLY A 62 -33.95 33.61 10.05
CA GLY A 62 -32.51 33.43 9.81
C GLY A 62 -31.72 32.90 11.01
N PHE A 63 -32.31 32.97 12.21
CA PHE A 63 -31.68 32.50 13.46
C PHE A 63 -32.04 31.05 13.82
N GLU A 64 -33.01 30.44 13.13
CA GLU A 64 -33.52 29.12 13.50
C GLU A 64 -32.72 27.98 12.86
N ASN A 65 -32.00 28.22 11.75
CA ASN A 65 -31.05 27.28 11.12
C ASN A 65 -30.09 28.01 10.13
N PRO A 66 -28.98 28.60 10.59
CA PRO A 66 -28.05 29.29 9.70
C PRO A 66 -27.27 28.28 8.84
N THR A 67 -27.72 28.08 7.60
CA THR A 67 -26.92 27.42 6.57
C THR A 67 -25.93 28.42 5.97
N PRO A 68 -24.71 28.01 5.59
CA PRO A 68 -23.66 28.93 5.13
C PRO A 68 -24.10 29.76 3.91
N THR A 69 -24.93 29.19 3.03
CA THR A 69 -25.51 29.88 1.87
C THR A 69 -26.56 30.93 2.26
N ALA A 70 -27.30 30.72 3.36
CA ALA A 70 -28.28 31.70 3.84
C ALA A 70 -27.59 32.93 4.47
N LEU A 71 -26.47 32.72 5.18
CA LEU A 71 -25.69 33.80 5.78
C LEU A 71 -25.12 34.77 4.72
N GLU A 72 -24.64 34.24 3.59
CA GLU A 72 -24.12 35.09 2.50
C GLU A 72 -25.21 35.97 1.88
N ALA A 73 -26.41 35.41 1.66
CA ALA A 73 -27.56 36.14 1.15
C ALA A 73 -28.02 37.24 2.13
N ASP A 74 -28.06 36.94 3.43
CA ASP A 74 -28.41 37.90 4.46
C ASP A 74 -27.38 39.05 4.55
N LEU A 75 -26.08 38.74 4.50
CA LEU A 75 -25.02 39.75 4.49
C LEU A 75 -25.12 40.66 3.26
N ALA A 76 -25.47 40.12 2.10
CA ALA A 76 -25.70 40.92 0.89
C ALA A 76 -26.91 41.85 1.05
N HIS A 77 -28.03 41.32 1.57
CA HIS A 77 -29.24 42.09 1.83
C HIS A 77 -28.99 43.22 2.84
N TYR A 78 -28.33 42.95 3.96
CA TYR A 78 -28.01 43.98 4.95
C TYR A 78 -27.06 45.05 4.39
N LYS A 79 -26.05 44.66 3.60
CA LYS A 79 -25.17 45.64 2.92
C LYS A 79 -25.98 46.59 2.04
N GLU A 80 -26.93 46.07 1.26
CA GLU A 80 -27.80 46.88 0.41
C GLU A 80 -28.71 47.79 1.26
N LEU A 81 -29.39 47.24 2.28
CA LEU A 81 -30.26 48.01 3.17
C LEU A 81 -29.51 49.14 3.87
N PHE A 82 -28.34 48.86 4.47
CA PHE A 82 -27.53 49.88 5.14
C PHE A 82 -26.96 50.91 4.16
N SER A 83 -26.64 50.52 2.93
CA SER A 83 -26.22 51.48 1.90
C SER A 83 -27.34 52.46 1.54
N LYS A 84 -28.57 51.96 1.37
CA LYS A 84 -29.77 52.78 1.11
C LYS A 84 -30.09 53.69 2.30
N LEU A 85 -30.04 53.15 3.51
CA LEU A 85 -30.30 53.91 4.74
C LEU A 85 -29.26 55.01 4.94
N ARG A 86 -27.97 54.70 4.73
CA ARG A 86 -26.89 55.69 4.79
C ARG A 86 -27.09 56.80 3.76
N PHE A 87 -27.46 56.46 2.52
CA PHE A 87 -27.72 57.45 1.47
C PHE A 87 -28.90 58.36 1.85
N SER A 88 -30.02 57.78 2.24
CA SER A 88 -31.22 58.50 2.67
C SER A 88 -30.95 59.42 3.86
N TYR A 89 -30.23 58.93 4.87
CA TYR A 89 -29.85 59.72 6.04
C TYR A 89 -28.93 60.89 5.68
N LEU A 90 -27.89 60.65 4.88
CA LEU A 90 -26.99 61.72 4.44
C LEU A 90 -27.74 62.78 3.61
N GLU A 91 -28.61 62.36 2.70
CA GLU A 91 -29.45 63.26 1.91
C GLU A 91 -30.38 64.08 2.81
N GLN A 92 -31.03 63.46 3.79
CA GLN A 92 -31.93 64.15 4.70
C GLN A 92 -31.20 65.16 5.59
N VAL A 93 -30.09 64.76 6.21
CA VAL A 93 -29.29 65.63 7.08
C VAL A 93 -28.69 66.79 6.28
N THR A 94 -28.24 66.56 5.05
CA THR A 94 -27.70 67.63 4.20
C THR A 94 -28.78 68.60 3.75
N LYS A 95 -29.96 68.10 3.36
CA LYS A 95 -31.13 68.95 3.05
C LYS A 95 -31.55 69.78 4.25
N GLU A 96 -31.66 69.18 5.44
CA GLU A 96 -32.03 69.91 6.65
C GLU A 96 -30.98 70.97 7.02
N LYS A 97 -29.70 70.62 6.99
CA LYS A 97 -28.61 71.56 7.27
C LYS A 97 -28.59 72.73 6.28
N PHE A 98 -28.84 72.46 5.00
CA PHE A 98 -28.94 73.49 3.96
C PHE A 98 -30.12 74.43 4.20
N LEU A 99 -31.31 73.89 4.45
CA LEU A 99 -32.50 74.71 4.75
C LEU A 99 -32.29 75.55 6.01
N ARG A 100 -31.70 74.97 7.06
CA ARG A 100 -31.38 75.70 8.30
C ARG A 100 -30.35 76.80 8.08
N ALA A 101 -29.36 76.59 7.20
CA ALA A 101 -28.35 77.59 6.88
C ALA A 101 -28.92 78.81 6.12
N ILE A 102 -29.94 78.60 5.26
CA ILE A 102 -30.58 79.66 4.48
C ILE A 102 -31.68 80.38 5.28
N VAL A 103 -32.43 79.64 6.09
CA VAL A 103 -33.58 80.17 6.86
C VAL A 103 -33.17 80.69 8.24
N GLY A 104 -31.98 80.33 8.74
CA GLY A 104 -31.44 80.85 10.00
C GLY A 104 -31.18 82.35 9.95
N ASP A 105 -31.41 83.04 11.08
CA ASP A 105 -31.14 84.46 11.25
C ASP A 105 -30.03 84.64 12.31
N PRO A 106 -28.80 85.05 11.95
CA PRO A 106 -28.33 85.46 10.61
C PRO A 106 -28.02 84.27 9.68
N PRO A 107 -28.15 84.45 8.35
CA PRO A 107 -27.88 83.39 7.37
C PRO A 107 -26.40 83.01 7.38
N LEU A 108 -26.13 81.71 7.36
CA LEU A 108 -24.77 81.18 7.40
C LEU A 108 -24.14 81.30 6.00
N VAL A 109 -23.33 82.33 5.78
CA VAL A 109 -22.52 82.49 4.56
C VAL A 109 -21.14 81.91 4.83
N VAL A 110 -20.83 80.77 4.23
CA VAL A 110 -19.50 80.13 4.36
C VAL A 110 -18.48 80.95 3.56
N GLY A 111 -17.47 81.49 4.24
CA GLY A 111 -16.40 82.26 3.60
C GLY A 111 -15.44 81.37 2.82
N HIS A 112 -14.70 81.96 1.86
CA HIS A 112 -13.64 81.23 1.16
C HIS A 112 -12.53 80.74 2.13
N ASN A 113 -12.18 81.54 3.13
CA ASN A 113 -11.19 81.15 4.15
C ASN A 113 -11.66 79.95 4.98
N ASP A 114 -12.92 79.93 5.41
CA ASP A 114 -13.49 78.80 6.16
C ASP A 114 -13.46 77.51 5.33
N ASN A 115 -13.72 77.61 4.02
CA ASN A 115 -13.60 76.46 3.11
C ASN A 115 -12.16 75.97 3.00
N VAL A 116 -11.17 76.86 2.89
CA VAL A 116 -9.75 76.49 2.83
C VAL A 116 -9.30 75.81 4.12
N GLU A 117 -9.75 76.31 5.28
CA GLU A 117 -9.45 75.69 6.58
C GLU A 117 -10.10 74.30 6.71
N LEU A 118 -11.37 74.15 6.29
CA LEU A 118 -12.08 72.88 6.29
C LEU A 118 -11.47 71.88 5.30
N GLU A 119 -10.99 72.33 4.14
CA GLU A 119 -10.29 71.49 3.17
C GLU A 119 -8.97 70.97 3.73
N ALA A 120 -8.21 71.81 4.44
CA ALA A 120 -6.98 71.40 5.11
C ALA A 120 -7.26 70.36 6.21
N GLN A 121 -8.28 70.56 7.05
CA GLN A 121 -8.69 69.60 8.06
C GLN A 121 -9.18 68.28 7.44
N LEU A 122 -9.96 68.35 6.36
CA LEU A 122 -10.42 67.18 5.62
C LEU A 122 -9.26 66.42 4.98
N ALA A 123 -8.21 67.10 4.52
CA ALA A 123 -7.02 66.45 3.98
C ALA A 123 -6.30 65.62 5.06
N LEU A 124 -6.14 66.17 6.27
CA LEU A 124 -5.56 65.46 7.41
C LEU A 124 -6.39 64.24 7.81
N VAL A 125 -7.70 64.43 8.05
CA VAL A 125 -8.59 63.33 8.45
C VAL A 125 -8.70 62.25 7.36
N LYS A 126 -8.62 62.62 6.07
CA LYS A 126 -8.58 61.66 4.96
C LYS A 126 -7.27 60.88 4.93
N ALA A 127 -6.14 61.50 5.29
CA ALA A 127 -4.86 60.80 5.39
C ALA A 127 -4.90 59.76 6.52
N ASP A 128 -5.34 60.17 7.72
CA ASP A 128 -5.50 59.28 8.88
C ASP A 128 -6.46 58.14 8.57
N LEU A 129 -7.61 58.42 7.94
CA LEU A 129 -8.57 57.38 7.56
C LEU A 129 -7.98 56.37 6.56
N LYS A 130 -7.13 56.83 5.64
CA LYS A 130 -6.46 55.92 4.69
C LYS A 130 -5.44 55.02 5.39
N GLU A 131 -4.68 55.57 6.33
CA GLU A 131 -3.74 54.81 7.14
C GLU A 131 -4.48 53.75 7.97
N ARG A 132 -5.51 54.14 8.72
CA ARG A 132 -6.34 53.20 9.51
C ARG A 132 -7.00 52.13 8.65
N LYS A 133 -7.47 52.48 7.45
CA LYS A 133 -8.03 51.48 6.52
C LYS A 133 -6.98 50.47 6.06
N LYS A 134 -5.73 50.92 5.85
CA LYS A 134 -4.62 50.03 5.51
C LYS A 134 -4.28 49.12 6.69
N GLU A 135 -4.16 49.67 7.90
CA GLU A 135 -3.94 48.87 9.12
C GLU A 135 -5.01 47.78 9.30
N VAL A 136 -6.29 48.14 9.13
CA VAL A 136 -7.39 47.17 9.24
C VAL A 136 -7.32 46.12 8.13
N ALA A 137 -6.99 46.50 6.89
CA ALA A 137 -6.84 45.55 5.80
C ALA A 137 -5.69 44.55 6.06
N ASP A 138 -4.54 45.06 6.54
CA ASP A 138 -3.38 44.25 6.89
C ASP A 138 -3.70 43.30 8.07
N LEU A 139 -4.45 43.77 9.06
CA LEU A 139 -4.92 42.94 10.19
C LEU A 139 -5.88 41.84 9.72
N ILE A 140 -6.83 42.16 8.83
CA ILE A 140 -7.76 41.16 8.26
C ILE A 140 -6.97 40.09 7.51
N GLU A 141 -5.99 40.48 6.70
CA GLU A 141 -5.16 39.52 5.97
C GLU A 141 -4.38 38.59 6.93
N GLN A 142 -3.83 39.14 8.02
CA GLN A 142 -3.15 38.36 9.05
C GLN A 142 -4.11 37.42 9.80
N MET A 143 -5.32 37.87 10.11
CA MET A 143 -6.36 37.04 10.73
C MET A 143 -6.78 35.90 9.79
N GLU A 144 -6.96 36.16 8.49
CA GLU A 144 -7.30 35.12 7.51
C GLU A 144 -6.20 34.09 7.32
N LYS A 145 -4.93 34.51 7.31
CA LYS A 145 -3.78 33.60 7.26
C LYS A 145 -3.72 32.73 8.51
N SER A 146 -3.84 33.35 9.68
CA SER A 146 -3.82 32.64 10.96
C SER A 146 -5.00 31.69 11.11
N GLY A 147 -6.19 32.10 10.69
CA GLY A 147 -7.39 31.25 10.68
C GLY A 147 -7.25 30.04 9.76
N ARG A 148 -6.66 30.21 8.56
CA ARG A 148 -6.38 29.09 7.65
C ARG A 148 -5.35 28.11 8.21
N ASP A 149 -4.27 28.60 8.80
CA ASP A 149 -3.25 27.77 9.44
C ASP A 149 -3.85 27.00 10.63
N LEU A 150 -4.61 27.68 11.49
CA LEU A 150 -5.31 27.06 12.62
C LEU A 150 -6.28 25.97 12.17
N ALA A 151 -7.08 26.21 11.14
CA ALA A 151 -7.99 25.21 10.58
C ALA A 151 -7.25 23.98 10.04
N SER A 152 -6.11 24.18 9.37
CA SER A 152 -5.27 23.08 8.88
C SER A 152 -4.67 22.27 10.03
N ARG A 153 -4.16 22.93 11.07
CA ARG A 153 -3.60 22.28 12.26
C ARG A 153 -4.67 21.50 13.02
N TYR A 154 -5.85 22.09 13.22
CA TYR A 154 -6.97 21.43 13.88
C TYR A 154 -7.41 20.17 13.12
N LYS A 155 -7.54 20.24 11.79
CA LYS A 155 -7.85 19.07 10.97
C LYS A 155 -6.81 17.96 11.10
N LYS A 156 -5.52 18.31 11.18
CA LYS A 156 -4.45 17.34 11.40
C LYS A 156 -4.55 16.68 12.79
N VAL A 157 -4.78 17.47 13.83
CA VAL A 157 -4.98 16.95 15.20
C VAL A 157 -6.17 16.02 15.23
N GLN A 158 -7.30 16.41 14.65
CA GLN A 158 -8.51 15.58 14.60
C GLN A 158 -8.25 14.22 13.92
N LEU A 159 -7.52 14.21 12.80
CA LEU A 159 -7.13 12.96 12.12
C LEU A 159 -6.21 12.10 13.01
N GLN A 160 -5.24 12.71 13.69
CA GLN A 160 -4.36 11.98 14.61
C GLN A 160 -5.13 11.42 15.81
N THR A 161 -6.11 12.16 16.33
CA THR A 161 -6.99 11.71 17.41
C THR A 161 -7.84 10.51 16.98
N THR A 162 -8.39 10.51 15.75
CA THR A 162 -9.13 9.34 15.25
C THR A 162 -8.22 8.13 15.07
N GLN A 163 -7.00 8.31 14.55
CA GLN A 163 -6.01 7.24 14.44
C GLN A 163 -5.62 6.68 15.81
N LEU A 164 -5.41 7.54 16.81
CA LEU A 164 -5.14 7.15 18.19
C LEU A 164 -6.31 6.38 18.81
N ALA A 165 -7.55 6.61 18.39
CA ALA A 165 -8.71 5.85 18.85
C ALA A 165 -8.78 4.44 18.25
N GLU A 166 -8.28 4.24 17.02
CA GLU A 166 -8.28 2.94 16.30
C GLU A 166 -7.06 2.07 16.64
N LEU A 167 -5.93 2.67 17.02
CA LEU A 167 -4.70 1.93 17.32
C LEU A 167 -4.84 0.88 18.44
N PRO A 168 -5.51 1.15 19.58
CA PRO A 168 -5.63 0.18 20.66
C PRO A 168 -6.38 -1.10 20.26
N SER A 169 -7.46 -0.98 19.49
CA SER A 169 -8.19 -2.15 18.98
C SER A 169 -7.33 -2.94 17.99
N SER A 170 -6.63 -2.25 17.08
CA SER A 170 -5.71 -2.91 16.14
C SER A 170 -4.56 -3.63 16.84
N ILE A 171 -4.00 -3.05 17.91
CA ILE A 171 -2.97 -3.70 18.73
C ILE A 171 -3.52 -4.96 19.40
N SER A 172 -4.71 -4.87 20.02
CA SER A 172 -5.36 -6.03 20.65
C SER A 172 -5.66 -7.14 19.64
N GLU A 173 -6.14 -6.80 18.45
CA GLU A 173 -6.34 -7.75 17.36
C GLU A 173 -5.02 -8.42 16.95
N LEU A 174 -3.96 -7.65 16.74
CA LEU A 174 -2.64 -8.19 16.39
C LEU A 174 -2.07 -9.08 17.51
N GLU A 175 -2.21 -8.69 18.78
CA GLU A 175 -1.79 -9.50 19.92
C GLU A 175 -2.54 -10.83 19.98
N ASN A 176 -3.85 -10.82 19.73
CA ASN A 176 -4.66 -12.03 19.63
C ASN A 176 -4.21 -12.91 18.46
N THR A 177 -3.98 -12.35 17.26
CA THR A 177 -3.47 -13.14 16.12
C THR A 177 -2.09 -13.74 16.39
N ILE A 178 -1.21 -13.00 17.09
CA ILE A 178 0.11 -13.52 17.48
C ILE A 178 -0.04 -14.65 18.50
N ALA A 179 -0.94 -14.50 19.48
CA ALA A 179 -1.21 -15.54 20.46
C ALA A 179 -1.78 -16.80 19.79
N GLU A 180 -2.71 -16.65 18.84
CA GLU A 180 -3.25 -17.74 18.02
C GLU A 180 -2.15 -18.43 17.20
N LEU A 181 -1.34 -17.68 16.45
CA LEU A 181 -0.24 -18.25 15.67
C LEU A 181 0.78 -18.98 16.54
N ARG A 182 1.11 -18.42 17.71
CA ARG A 182 1.98 -19.08 18.69
C ARG A 182 1.35 -20.36 19.21
N ALA A 183 0.06 -20.35 19.57
CA ALA A 183 -0.66 -21.53 20.01
C ALA A 183 -0.74 -22.60 18.90
N SER A 184 -1.04 -22.23 17.66
CA SER A 184 -1.03 -23.13 16.50
C SER A 184 0.36 -23.72 16.26
N SER A 185 1.42 -22.93 16.37
CA SER A 185 2.81 -23.42 16.25
C SER A 185 3.20 -24.36 17.38
N ALA A 186 2.79 -24.06 18.62
CA ALA A 186 3.05 -24.89 19.79
C ALA A 186 2.27 -26.21 19.73
N ASN A 187 1.01 -26.18 19.30
CA ASN A 187 0.18 -27.37 19.08
C ASN A 187 0.72 -28.24 17.93
N ALA A 188 1.20 -27.63 16.84
CA ALA A 188 1.89 -28.34 15.76
C ALA A 188 3.20 -29.00 16.23
N SER A 189 3.83 -28.45 17.28
CA SER A 189 5.03 -29.04 17.90
C SER A 189 4.70 -30.12 18.93
N GLN A 190 3.51 -30.09 19.54
CA GLN A 190 3.10 -31.00 20.63
C GLN A 190 2.25 -32.20 20.18
N SER A 191 1.74 -32.21 18.95
CA SER A 191 0.95 -33.33 18.41
C SER A 191 1.60 -33.94 17.17
N PRO A 192 2.54 -34.90 17.34
CA PRO A 192 3.12 -35.64 16.22
C PRO A 192 2.16 -36.69 15.62
N GLU A 193 0.98 -36.90 16.21
CA GLU A 193 0.08 -38.02 15.88
C GLU A 193 -0.96 -37.69 14.79
N SER A 194 -1.07 -36.45 14.34
CA SER A 194 -1.96 -36.08 13.22
C SER A 194 -1.15 -35.92 11.92
N GLY A 195 -1.07 -37.03 11.18
CA GLY A 195 -0.12 -37.29 10.09
C GLY A 195 -0.24 -36.48 8.79
N ASP A 196 -0.62 -35.20 8.83
CA ASP A 196 -0.76 -34.36 7.62
C ASP A 196 0.22 -33.16 7.54
N VAL A 197 0.98 -32.84 8.60
CA VAL A 197 2.01 -31.77 8.54
C VAL A 197 3.40 -32.40 8.54
N PRO A 198 4.19 -32.27 7.47
CA PRO A 198 5.53 -32.84 7.44
C PRO A 198 6.39 -32.16 8.52
N ALA A 199 7.10 -32.97 9.32
CA ALA A 199 7.96 -32.53 10.43
C ALA A 199 9.01 -31.46 10.06
N SER A 200 9.26 -31.23 8.76
CA SER A 200 10.13 -30.16 8.26
C SER A 200 9.52 -28.76 8.39
N GLN A 201 8.21 -28.63 8.51
CA GLN A 201 7.50 -27.34 8.62
C GLN A 201 7.32 -26.86 10.07
N THR A 202 7.62 -27.71 11.05
CA THR A 202 7.58 -27.38 12.49
C THR A 202 8.97 -27.17 13.09
N LEU A 203 10.01 -27.20 12.25
CA LEU A 203 11.39 -26.96 12.67
C LEU A 203 11.63 -25.47 12.95
N SER A 204 12.50 -25.18 13.91
CA SER A 204 12.97 -23.81 14.12
C SER A 204 13.74 -23.33 12.89
N LEU A 205 13.84 -22.02 12.69
CA LEU A 205 14.58 -21.44 11.56
C LEU A 205 16.04 -21.90 11.50
N GLN A 206 16.67 -22.16 12.65
CA GLN A 206 18.03 -22.70 12.68
C GLN A 206 18.08 -24.16 12.21
N ASP A 207 17.11 -24.97 12.62
CA ASP A 207 17.04 -26.38 12.24
C ASP A 207 16.72 -26.54 10.75
N THR A 208 15.90 -25.65 10.17
CA THR A 208 15.63 -25.65 8.72
C THR A 208 16.85 -25.26 7.90
N ILE A 209 17.64 -24.28 8.36
CA ILE A 209 18.92 -23.91 7.72
C ILE A 209 19.90 -25.10 7.77
N ALA A 210 20.01 -25.79 8.91
CA ALA A 210 20.88 -26.95 9.05
C ALA A 210 20.46 -28.10 8.12
N LEU A 211 19.15 -28.40 8.06
CA LEU A 211 18.61 -29.43 7.18
C LEU A 211 18.77 -29.08 5.70
N LEU A 212 18.62 -27.80 5.34
CA LEU A 212 18.86 -27.33 3.98
C LEU A 212 20.33 -27.53 3.58
N ALA A 213 21.28 -27.17 4.45
CA ALA A 213 22.70 -27.38 4.21
C ALA A 213 23.06 -28.87 4.05
N GLU A 214 22.45 -29.76 4.85
CA GLU A 214 22.61 -31.20 4.71
C GLU A 214 22.10 -31.70 3.34
N ARG A 215 20.91 -31.27 2.92
CA ARG A 215 20.33 -31.65 1.62
C ARG A 215 21.12 -31.10 0.45
N GLU A 216 21.64 -29.89 0.55
CA GLU A 216 22.54 -29.32 -0.47
C GLU A 216 23.85 -30.12 -0.57
N ALA A 217 24.41 -30.58 0.55
CA ALA A 217 25.60 -31.43 0.55
C ALA A 217 25.31 -32.82 -0.07
N GLU A 218 24.15 -33.41 0.23
CA GLU A 218 23.69 -34.66 -0.38
C GLU A 218 23.51 -34.51 -1.90
N LEU A 219 22.88 -33.43 -2.35
CA LEU A 219 22.70 -33.14 -3.77
C LEU A 219 24.03 -32.90 -4.49
N ALA A 220 24.97 -32.21 -3.85
CA ALA A 220 26.31 -32.03 -4.39
C ALA A 220 27.06 -33.36 -4.53
N SER A 221 26.93 -34.25 -3.53
CA SER A 221 27.48 -35.61 -3.57
C SER A 221 26.85 -36.45 -4.69
N LEU A 222 25.53 -36.45 -4.82
CA LEU A 222 24.81 -37.15 -5.89
C LEU A 222 25.22 -36.62 -7.27
N ASN A 223 25.32 -35.29 -7.43
CA ASN A 223 25.78 -34.70 -8.69
C ASN A 223 27.21 -35.10 -9.03
N HIS A 224 28.10 -35.19 -8.03
CA HIS A 224 29.45 -35.67 -8.25
C HIS A 224 29.46 -37.15 -8.70
N GLN A 225 28.66 -37.99 -8.07
CA GLN A 225 28.49 -39.39 -8.47
C GLN A 225 27.94 -39.48 -9.90
N LEU A 226 26.91 -38.70 -10.24
CA LEU A 226 26.32 -38.66 -11.58
C LEU A 226 27.34 -38.20 -12.63
N SER A 227 28.14 -37.19 -12.31
CA SER A 227 29.22 -36.69 -13.17
C SER A 227 30.31 -37.72 -13.39
N SER A 228 30.62 -38.55 -12.38
CA SER A 228 31.60 -39.63 -12.50
C SER A 228 31.10 -40.81 -13.34
N VAL A 229 29.81 -41.16 -13.22
CA VAL A 229 29.20 -42.31 -13.93
C VAL A 229 28.79 -41.95 -15.35
N GLY A 230 28.38 -40.69 -15.58
CA GLY A 230 27.96 -40.16 -16.88
C GLY A 230 28.90 -40.48 -18.06
N PRO A 231 30.24 -40.26 -17.96
CA PRO A 231 31.16 -40.59 -19.04
C PRO A 231 31.48 -42.08 -19.16
N VAL A 232 31.29 -42.87 -18.09
CA VAL A 232 31.59 -44.32 -18.08
C VAL A 232 30.50 -45.12 -18.78
N LEU A 233 29.22 -44.73 -18.62
CA LEU A 233 28.07 -45.37 -19.27
C LEU A 233 28.20 -45.52 -20.81
N PRO A 234 28.44 -44.44 -21.59
CA PRO A 234 28.54 -44.57 -23.05
C PRO A 234 29.77 -45.36 -23.48
N ARG A 235 30.87 -45.31 -22.71
CA ARG A 235 32.05 -46.13 -22.97
C ARG A 235 31.75 -47.62 -22.77
N LYS A 236 31.11 -47.96 -21.65
CA LYS A 236 30.69 -49.35 -21.37
C LYS A 236 29.64 -49.85 -22.36
N ALA A 237 28.73 -48.99 -22.81
CA ALA A 237 27.78 -49.32 -23.88
C ALA A 237 28.50 -49.66 -25.19
N ARG A 238 29.52 -48.88 -25.58
CA ARG A 238 30.34 -49.18 -26.77
C ARG A 238 31.15 -50.46 -26.62
N GLU A 239 31.72 -50.71 -25.44
CA GLU A 239 32.46 -51.95 -25.13
C GLU A 239 31.52 -53.18 -25.22
N ALA A 240 30.29 -53.08 -24.69
CA ALA A 240 29.28 -54.14 -24.79
C ALA A 240 28.84 -54.37 -26.24
N GLU A 241 28.56 -53.31 -27.00
CA GLU A 241 28.17 -53.41 -28.41
C GLU A 241 29.30 -53.99 -29.29
N ALA A 242 30.56 -53.72 -28.97
CA ALA A 242 31.71 -54.34 -29.62
C ALA A 242 31.80 -55.84 -29.31
N ALA A 243 31.62 -56.22 -28.03
CA ALA A 243 31.58 -57.62 -27.63
C ALA A 243 30.41 -58.39 -28.28
N GLU A 244 29.23 -57.77 -28.40
CA GLU A 244 28.09 -58.35 -29.12
C GLU A 244 28.40 -58.59 -30.61
N ARG A 245 29.09 -57.65 -31.27
CA ARG A 245 29.55 -57.84 -32.65
C ARG A 245 30.54 -59.00 -32.77
N GLU A 246 31.49 -59.12 -31.85
CA GLU A 246 32.45 -60.23 -31.83
C GLU A 246 31.76 -61.58 -31.60
N ILE A 247 30.85 -61.66 -30.63
CA ILE A 247 30.04 -62.87 -30.37
C ILE A 247 29.24 -63.24 -31.63
N SER A 248 28.57 -62.28 -32.27
CA SER A 248 27.81 -62.56 -33.50
C SER A 248 28.70 -63.09 -34.63
N GLY A 249 29.94 -62.60 -34.74
CA GLY A 249 30.93 -63.10 -35.70
C GLY A 249 31.41 -64.51 -35.38
N LEU A 250 31.66 -64.80 -34.09
CA LEU A 250 32.03 -66.13 -33.62
C LEU A 250 30.90 -67.15 -33.78
N GLU A 251 29.66 -66.75 -33.54
CA GLU A 251 28.47 -67.58 -33.77
C GLU A 251 28.30 -67.94 -35.24
N ARG A 252 28.51 -66.98 -36.16
CA ARG A 252 28.50 -67.27 -37.61
C ARG A 252 29.60 -68.27 -38.00
N ARG A 253 30.85 -68.03 -37.57
CA ARG A 253 31.96 -68.96 -37.81
C ARG A 253 31.70 -70.35 -37.22
N ARG A 254 31.16 -70.41 -36.01
CA ARG A 254 30.76 -71.68 -35.37
C ARG A 254 29.69 -72.38 -36.19
N ASN A 255 28.68 -71.66 -36.66
CA ASN A 255 27.61 -72.25 -37.48
C ASN A 255 28.13 -72.73 -38.84
N GLU A 256 29.05 -72.00 -39.47
CA GLU A 256 29.74 -72.40 -40.71
C GLU A 256 30.57 -73.68 -40.50
N VAL A 257 31.41 -73.73 -39.46
CA VAL A 257 32.22 -74.93 -39.14
C VAL A 257 31.32 -76.12 -38.81
N VAL A 258 30.24 -75.91 -38.05
CA VAL A 258 29.26 -76.97 -37.77
C VAL A 258 28.56 -77.44 -39.04
N ALA A 259 28.22 -76.53 -39.96
CA ALA A 259 27.65 -76.88 -41.26
C ALA A 259 28.65 -77.68 -42.10
N GLN A 260 29.90 -77.22 -42.23
CA GLN A 260 30.97 -77.94 -42.93
C GLN A 260 31.22 -79.33 -42.33
N ALA A 261 31.26 -79.45 -41.00
CA ALA A 261 31.41 -80.73 -40.31
C ALA A 261 30.20 -81.65 -40.54
N ARG A 262 28.99 -81.11 -40.57
CA ARG A 262 27.76 -81.87 -40.91
C ARG A 262 27.77 -82.33 -42.36
N GLU A 263 28.19 -81.48 -43.30
CA GLU A 263 28.33 -81.84 -44.71
C GLU A 263 29.42 -82.88 -44.95
N ALA A 264 30.58 -82.75 -44.30
CA ALA A 264 31.64 -83.75 -44.36
C ALA A 264 31.17 -85.10 -43.79
N ARG A 265 30.41 -85.08 -42.68
CA ARG A 265 29.76 -86.28 -42.14
C ARG A 265 28.70 -86.85 -43.08
N ARG A 266 27.93 -85.98 -43.76
CA ARG A 266 26.94 -86.39 -44.76
C ARG A 266 27.61 -87.06 -45.96
N ARG A 267 28.64 -86.45 -46.55
CA ARG A 267 29.44 -87.04 -47.65
C ARG A 267 30.05 -88.39 -47.27
N LYS A 268 30.59 -88.51 -46.05
CA LYS A 268 31.08 -89.79 -45.51
C LYS A 268 29.99 -90.85 -45.41
N ASN A 269 28.78 -90.48 -45.00
CA ASN A 269 27.65 -91.41 -44.86
C ASN A 269 26.98 -91.73 -46.21
N GLU A 270 26.98 -90.81 -47.16
CA GLU A 270 26.44 -90.96 -48.52
C GLU A 270 27.43 -91.69 -49.46
N GLY A 271 28.64 -92.01 -49.00
CA GLY A 271 29.60 -92.86 -49.72
C GLY A 271 30.31 -92.17 -50.88
N GLU A 272 30.31 -90.83 -50.93
CA GLU A 272 31.04 -90.04 -51.91
C GLU A 272 32.52 -90.03 -51.48
N SER A 273 33.32 -90.95 -52.03
CA SER A 273 34.74 -91.07 -51.67
C SER A 273 35.49 -89.81 -52.08
N ASP A 274 36.18 -89.21 -51.10
CA ASP A 274 37.11 -88.11 -51.34
C ASP A 274 38.03 -88.47 -52.51
N GLY A 275 38.19 -87.58 -53.49
CA GLY A 275 39.00 -87.85 -54.69
C GLY A 275 40.43 -88.27 -54.36
N LEU A 276 40.91 -87.95 -53.15
CA LEU A 276 42.16 -88.48 -52.59
C LEU A 276 42.16 -90.00 -52.34
N GLU A 277 41.05 -90.59 -51.88
CA GLU A 277 40.95 -92.04 -51.71
C GLU A 277 40.87 -92.76 -53.06
N GLU A 278 40.17 -92.18 -54.04
CA GLU A 278 40.13 -92.72 -55.41
C GLU A 278 41.51 -92.66 -56.07
N MET A 279 42.22 -91.53 -55.96
CA MET A 279 43.61 -91.42 -56.43
C MET A 279 44.53 -92.38 -55.68
N GLY A 280 44.38 -92.55 -54.36
CA GLY A 280 45.16 -93.52 -53.58
C GLY A 280 44.92 -94.97 -54.00
N ARG A 281 43.67 -95.34 -54.34
CA ARG A 281 43.32 -96.65 -54.90
C ARG A 281 43.88 -96.82 -56.30
N TRP A 282 43.80 -95.79 -57.15
CA TRP A 282 44.39 -95.80 -58.48
C TRP A 282 45.91 -95.96 -58.43
N TYR A 283 46.61 -95.18 -57.60
CA TYR A 283 48.06 -95.31 -57.41
C TYR A 283 48.45 -96.69 -56.88
N LYS A 284 47.70 -97.27 -55.92
CA LYS A 284 47.92 -98.66 -55.48
C LYS A 284 47.68 -99.69 -56.58
N GLY A 285 46.66 -99.49 -57.42
CA GLY A 285 46.39 -100.34 -58.58
C GLY A 285 47.49 -100.27 -59.62
N VAL A 286 47.98 -99.07 -59.91
CA VAL A 286 49.14 -98.82 -60.79
C VAL A 286 50.41 -99.43 -60.20
N GLU A 287 50.63 -99.30 -58.88
CA GLU A 287 51.75 -99.94 -58.17
C GLU A 287 51.66 -101.47 -58.24
N GLN A 288 50.48 -102.06 -58.05
CA GLN A 288 50.27 -103.51 -58.21
C GLN A 288 50.47 -103.98 -59.65
N GLY A 289 50.00 -103.23 -60.64
CA GLY A 289 50.22 -103.51 -62.05
C GLY A 289 51.70 -103.41 -62.46
N LEU A 290 52.42 -102.42 -61.91
CA LEU A 290 53.88 -102.31 -62.08
C LEU A 290 54.60 -103.47 -61.40
N LYS A 291 54.19 -103.88 -60.19
CA LYS A 291 54.77 -105.04 -59.49
C LYS A 291 54.55 -106.36 -60.24
N SER A 292 53.38 -106.57 -60.85
CA SER A 292 53.13 -107.79 -61.63
C SER A 292 53.89 -107.82 -62.97
N LEU A 293 54.22 -106.67 -63.54
CA LEU A 293 54.99 -106.57 -64.79
C LEU A 293 56.52 -106.64 -64.57
N VAL A 294 57.00 -106.28 -63.37
CA VAL A 294 58.44 -106.20 -63.04
C VAL A 294 58.95 -107.41 -62.22
N GLY A 295 58.11 -108.43 -61.99
CA GLY A 295 58.58 -109.78 -61.69
C GLY A 295 59.55 -109.94 -60.51
N THR A 296 59.15 -109.43 -59.35
CA THR A 296 59.55 -109.92 -58.00
C THR A 296 58.40 -109.75 -57.04
#